data_AF-A0A7V8X497-F1
#
_entry.id   AF-A0A7V8X497-F1
#
_cell.length_a   1.000
_cell.length_b   1.000
_cell.length_c   1.000
_cell.angle_alpha   90.00
_cell.angle_beta   90.00
_cell.angle_gamma   90.00
#
_symmetry.space_group_name_H-M   'P 1'
#
loop_
_entity.id
_entity.type
_entity.pdbx_description
1 polymer ?
#
loop_
_entity_poly.entity_id
_entity_poly.type
_entity_poly.pdbx_seq_one_letter_code
_entity_poly.pdbx_strand_id
1 'polypeptide(L)'
;MTFNPHTAEDRERMLATIGVAATDDLFAPIPREYRYPHLDLPPALTELEAARHMAGLADKNFVPDPEDVYLGAGSYRHFIPSIVDHLISRGEFFTAYTPYQPEVAQGTLQVIYEFQSMVAELLGFEVANASMYDGATAMAEGALIAVSASRKRQRIIMSPTVNPAYRKVMETYVEGTPITTTTLAAGADPFRLDPES
;
A
#
# COMPACT_ATOMS: atom_id res chain seq x y z
N MET A 1 -16.07 -6.90 22.45
CA MET A 1 -15.63 -5.68 23.18
C MET A 1 -15.77 -4.48 22.26
N THR A 2 -15.99 -3.28 22.80
CA THR A 2 -16.03 -2.04 22.02
C THR A 2 -14.84 -1.16 22.39
N PHE A 3 -14.30 -0.43 21.41
CA PHE A 3 -13.25 0.57 21.63
C PHE A 3 -13.84 1.97 21.82
N ASN A 4 -15.17 2.08 21.95
CA ASN A 4 -15.85 3.33 22.23
C ASN A 4 -15.57 3.77 23.67
N PRO A 5 -14.92 4.93 23.90
CA PRO A 5 -14.61 5.40 25.25
C PRO A 5 -15.82 6.00 25.97
N HIS A 6 -16.89 6.34 25.25
CA HIS A 6 -18.03 7.09 25.79
C HIS A 6 -18.92 6.19 26.65
N THR A 7 -19.14 6.64 27.89
CA THR A 7 -20.09 6.01 28.80
C THR A 7 -21.55 6.26 28.35
N ALA A 8 -22.52 5.62 29.01
CA ALA A 8 -23.93 5.91 28.77
C ALA A 8 -24.27 7.38 29.05
N GLU A 9 -23.73 7.93 30.14
CA GLU A 9 -23.92 9.33 30.54
C GLU A 9 -23.33 10.31 29.51
N ASP A 10 -22.12 10.02 28.98
CA ASP A 10 -21.52 10.83 27.92
C ASP A 10 -22.41 10.89 26.69
N ARG A 11 -22.94 9.72 26.27
CA ARG A 11 -23.84 9.65 25.11
C ARG A 11 -25.12 10.44 25.35
N GLU A 12 -25.75 10.34 26.52
CA GLU A 12 -26.95 11.11 26.85
C GLU A 12 -26.70 12.62 26.79
N ARG A 13 -25.58 13.10 27.37
CA ARG A 13 -25.20 14.52 27.32
C ARG A 13 -24.94 14.99 25.88
N MET A 14 -24.21 14.19 25.11
CA MET A 14 -23.89 14.52 23.71
C MET A 14 -25.16 14.61 22.86
N LEU A 15 -26.06 13.63 22.98
CA LEU A 15 -27.35 13.60 22.26
C LEU A 15 -28.24 14.80 22.63
N ALA A 16 -28.36 15.10 23.93
CA ALA A 16 -29.10 16.26 24.40
C ALA A 16 -28.52 17.59 23.87
N THR A 17 -27.19 17.70 23.80
CA THR A 17 -26.50 18.91 23.30
C THR A 17 -26.82 19.19 21.84
N ILE A 18 -26.90 18.15 21.01
CA ILE A 18 -27.22 18.27 19.58
C ILE A 18 -28.73 18.17 19.29
N GLY A 19 -29.56 18.02 20.33
CA GLY A 19 -31.03 18.03 20.23
C GLY A 19 -31.65 16.77 19.61
N VAL A 20 -30.99 15.62 19.69
CA VAL A 20 -31.55 14.34 19.22
C VAL A 20 -31.85 13.40 20.39
N ALA A 21 -32.86 12.53 20.24
CA ALA A 21 -33.31 11.66 21.32
C ALA A 21 -32.55 10.33 21.38
N ALA A 22 -32.13 9.79 20.23
CA ALA A 22 -31.39 8.55 20.13
C ALA A 22 -30.29 8.60 19.06
N THR A 23 -29.30 7.71 19.17
CA THR A 23 -28.26 7.54 18.13
C THR A 23 -28.87 7.22 16.77
N ASP A 24 -29.98 6.48 16.73
CA ASP A 24 -30.67 6.12 15.49
C ASP A 24 -31.23 7.34 14.75
N ASP A 25 -31.55 8.43 15.46
CA ASP A 25 -32.07 9.66 14.86
C ASP A 25 -31.01 10.38 14.02
N LEU A 26 -29.72 10.15 14.29
CA LEU A 26 -28.60 10.71 13.52
C LEU A 26 -28.60 10.21 12.06
N PHE A 27 -29.24 9.07 11.80
CA PHE A 27 -29.35 8.49 10.47
C PHE A 27 -30.62 8.92 9.71
N ALA A 28 -31.43 9.83 10.28
CA ALA A 28 -32.63 10.37 9.64
C ALA A 28 -32.42 10.85 8.19
N PRO A 29 -31.28 11.52 7.83
CA PRO A 29 -31.03 11.95 6.46
C PRO A 29 -30.85 10.82 5.42
N ILE A 30 -30.57 9.60 5.86
CA ILE A 30 -30.42 8.44 4.96
C ILE A 30 -31.82 7.87 4.68
N PRO A 31 -32.29 7.79 3.42
CA PRO A 31 -33.57 7.15 3.09
C PRO A 31 -33.64 5.72 3.62
N ARG A 32 -34.80 5.33 4.14
CA ARG A 32 -34.98 4.03 4.84
C ARG A 32 -34.60 2.83 3.98
N GLU A 33 -34.87 2.88 2.68
CA GLU A 33 -34.55 1.82 1.71
C GLU A 33 -33.05 1.59 1.51
N TYR A 34 -32.21 2.55 1.90
CA TYR A 34 -30.74 2.43 1.84
C TYR A 34 -30.09 2.20 3.21
N ARG A 35 -30.88 1.98 4.27
CA ARG A 35 -30.36 1.64 5.60
C ARG A 35 -30.16 0.13 5.71
N TYR A 36 -29.03 -0.28 6.27
CA TYR A 36 -28.67 -1.69 6.49
C TYR A 36 -28.39 -1.95 7.98
N PRO A 37 -29.42 -1.98 8.84
CA PRO A 37 -29.25 -2.06 10.30
C PRO A 37 -28.78 -3.44 10.79
N HIS A 38 -28.93 -4.46 9.96
CA HIS A 38 -28.49 -5.83 10.26
C HIS A 38 -27.50 -6.27 9.20
N LEU A 39 -26.29 -6.59 9.65
CA LEU A 39 -25.25 -7.18 8.82
C LEU A 39 -25.16 -8.66 9.17
N ASP A 40 -25.11 -9.51 8.14
CA ASP A 40 -24.90 -10.95 8.30
C ASP A 40 -23.41 -11.21 8.61
N LEU A 41 -23.04 -10.99 9.87
CA LEU A 41 -21.68 -11.15 10.38
C LEU A 41 -21.64 -12.22 11.47
N PRO A 42 -20.50 -12.94 11.63
CA PRO A 42 -20.30 -13.82 12.77
C PRO A 42 -20.45 -13.07 14.11
N PRO A 43 -20.76 -13.79 15.20
CA PRO A 43 -20.78 -13.20 16.54
C PRO A 43 -19.46 -12.50 16.87
N ALA A 44 -19.55 -11.39 17.59
CA ALA A 44 -18.38 -10.66 18.04
C ALA A 44 -17.51 -11.53 18.95
N LEU A 45 -16.20 -11.56 18.66
CA LEU A 45 -15.21 -12.23 19.49
C LEU A 45 -14.64 -11.27 20.54
N THR A 46 -14.21 -11.82 21.67
CA THR A 46 -13.26 -11.16 22.57
C THR A 46 -11.88 -11.09 21.90
N GLU A 47 -11.00 -10.25 22.44
CA GLU A 47 -9.62 -10.14 21.94
C GLU A 47 -8.88 -11.48 21.99
N LEU A 48 -9.04 -12.24 23.08
CA LEU A 48 -8.43 -13.56 23.24
C LEU A 48 -8.97 -14.58 22.23
N GLU A 49 -10.26 -14.55 21.97
CA GLU A 49 -10.89 -15.43 20.96
C GLU A 49 -10.43 -15.05 19.55
N ALA A 50 -10.37 -13.76 19.23
CA ALA A 50 -9.87 -13.27 17.95
C ALA A 50 -8.39 -13.66 17.73
N ALA A 51 -7.54 -13.47 18.74
CA ALA A 51 -6.13 -13.85 18.67
C ALA A 51 -5.95 -15.36 18.43
N ARG A 52 -6.69 -16.20 19.17
CA ARG A 52 -6.67 -17.66 18.98
C ARG A 52 -7.20 -18.07 17.61
N HIS A 53 -8.26 -17.41 17.14
CA HIS A 53 -8.82 -17.66 15.81
C HIS A 53 -7.79 -17.36 14.70
N MET A 54 -7.13 -16.20 14.78
CA MET A 54 -6.10 -15.80 13.82
C MET A 54 -4.88 -16.74 13.88
N ALA A 55 -4.46 -17.16 15.08
CA ALA A 55 -3.39 -18.15 15.23
C ALA A 55 -3.76 -19.49 14.56
N GLY A 56 -4.98 -19.99 14.78
CA GLY A 56 -5.45 -21.22 14.14
C GLY A 56 -5.61 -21.12 12.62
N LEU A 57 -5.77 -19.92 12.06
CA LEU A 57 -5.69 -19.68 10.62
C LEU A 57 -4.24 -19.68 10.13
N ALA A 58 -3.34 -19.03 10.88
CA ALA A 58 -1.91 -18.99 10.56
C ALA A 58 -1.29 -20.40 10.56
N ASP A 59 -1.69 -21.28 11.47
CA ASP A 59 -1.23 -22.68 11.58
C ASP A 59 -1.56 -23.53 10.34
N LYS A 60 -2.46 -23.07 9.47
CA LYS A 60 -2.77 -23.74 8.19
C LYS A 60 -1.77 -23.41 7.08
N ASN A 61 -0.93 -22.39 7.28
CA ASN A 61 0.07 -22.00 6.30
C ASN A 61 1.32 -22.88 6.43
N PHE A 62 1.92 -23.23 5.30
CA PHE A 62 3.25 -23.83 5.29
C PHE A 62 4.30 -22.73 5.41
N VAL A 63 5.11 -22.77 6.46
CA VAL A 63 6.24 -21.86 6.66
C VAL A 63 7.53 -22.68 6.44
N PRO A 64 8.20 -22.54 5.29
CA PRO A 64 9.46 -23.24 5.03
C PRO A 64 10.57 -22.73 5.95
N ASP A 65 11.55 -23.59 6.21
CA ASP A 65 12.77 -23.17 6.90
C ASP A 65 13.47 -22.05 6.10
N PRO A 66 14.06 -21.04 6.77
CA PRO A 66 14.64 -19.89 6.10
C PRO A 66 15.70 -20.25 5.04
N GLU A 67 16.45 -21.33 5.26
CA GLU A 67 17.49 -21.82 4.34
C GLU A 67 16.93 -22.48 3.06
N ASP A 68 15.63 -22.74 2.99
CA ASP A 68 14.99 -23.49 1.90
C ASP A 68 14.18 -22.62 0.92
N VAL A 69 14.23 -21.29 1.07
CA VAL A 69 13.42 -20.35 0.27
C VAL A 69 14.19 -19.77 -0.92
N TYR A 70 13.98 -20.35 -2.11
CA TYR A 70 14.62 -19.91 -3.37
C TYR A 70 13.63 -19.45 -4.46
N LEU A 71 12.37 -19.17 -4.10
CA LEU A 71 11.31 -18.83 -5.06
C LEU A 71 11.58 -17.51 -5.82
N GLY A 72 12.22 -16.53 -5.18
CA GLY A 72 12.64 -15.28 -5.81
C GLY A 72 11.49 -14.48 -6.43
N ALA A 73 11.65 -14.11 -7.70
CA ALA A 73 10.66 -13.35 -8.47
C ALA A 73 10.23 -12.00 -7.85
N GLY A 74 11.19 -11.29 -7.25
CA GLY A 74 10.96 -9.98 -6.63
C GLY A 74 10.65 -10.02 -5.13
N SER A 75 10.51 -11.21 -4.54
CA SER A 75 10.46 -11.38 -3.09
C SER A 75 11.56 -12.34 -2.66
N TYR A 76 12.42 -11.87 -1.76
CA TYR A 76 13.62 -12.59 -1.35
C TYR A 76 13.66 -12.66 0.16
N ARG A 77 13.98 -13.84 0.70
CA ARG A 77 14.13 -14.01 2.14
C ARG A 77 15.41 -13.31 2.58
N HIS A 78 15.26 -12.31 3.44
CA HIS A 78 16.37 -11.61 4.08
C HIS A 78 16.27 -11.70 5.60
N PHE A 79 17.42 -11.63 6.27
CA PHE A 79 17.46 -11.41 7.70
C PHE A 79 16.91 -10.01 8.02
N ILE A 80 15.97 -9.94 8.94
CA ILE A 80 15.41 -8.67 9.45
C ILE A 80 15.99 -8.47 10.86
N PRO A 81 16.84 -7.46 11.08
CA PRO A 81 17.38 -7.17 12.40
C PRO A 81 16.26 -6.86 13.40
N SER A 82 16.33 -7.42 14.60
CA SER A 82 15.28 -7.27 15.63
C SER A 82 14.99 -5.83 16.04
N ILE A 83 15.96 -4.93 15.87
CA ILE A 83 15.77 -3.50 16.12
C ILE A 83 14.74 -2.87 15.17
N VAL A 84 14.55 -3.41 13.96
CA VAL A 84 13.59 -2.91 12.99
C VAL A 84 12.17 -3.02 13.56
N ASP A 85 11.78 -4.19 14.06
CA ASP A 85 10.46 -4.43 14.64
C ASP A 85 10.21 -3.51 15.85
N HIS A 86 11.24 -3.27 16.67
CA HIS A 86 11.15 -2.35 17.79
C HIS A 86 10.92 -0.90 17.33
N LEU A 87 11.59 -0.45 16.28
CA LEU A 87 11.45 0.91 15.76
C LEU A 87 10.08 1.13 15.11
N ILE A 88 9.64 0.21 14.24
CA ILE A 88 8.38 0.38 13.50
C ILE A 88 7.14 0.20 14.39
N SER A 89 7.26 -0.45 15.55
CA SER A 89 6.16 -0.62 16.51
C SER A 89 5.99 0.55 17.47
N ARG A 90 6.87 1.56 17.43
CA ARG A 90 6.69 2.79 18.19
C ARG A 90 5.44 3.53 17.72
N GLY A 91 4.60 3.95 18.67
CA GLY A 91 3.33 4.61 18.36
C GLY A 91 3.49 5.86 17.50
N GLU A 92 4.56 6.64 17.71
CA GLU A 92 4.85 7.87 16.97
C GLU A 92 5.14 7.62 15.47
N PHE A 93 5.52 6.41 15.09
CA PHE A 93 5.64 6.00 13.69
C PHE A 93 4.41 5.23 13.20
N PHE A 94 3.88 4.33 14.03
CA PHE A 94 2.83 3.41 13.63
C PHE A 94 1.44 4.05 13.52
N THR A 95 1.15 5.07 14.34
CA THR A 95 -0.18 5.71 14.39
C THR A 95 -0.20 7.13 13.83
N ALA A 96 0.96 7.70 13.52
CA ALA A 96 1.04 9.00 12.86
C ALA A 96 0.43 8.93 11.45
N TYR A 97 -0.23 10.03 11.06
CA TYR A 97 -0.75 10.18 9.70
C TYR A 97 0.22 10.95 8.80
N THR A 98 -0.16 11.16 7.54
CA THR A 98 0.60 11.96 6.58
C THR A 98 1.04 13.29 7.22
N PRO A 99 2.34 13.66 7.12
CA PRO A 99 2.94 14.74 7.90
C PRO A 99 2.58 16.14 7.35
N TYR A 100 1.30 16.48 7.30
CA TYR A 100 0.80 17.78 6.85
C TYR A 100 1.10 18.93 7.82
N GLN A 101 1.39 18.61 9.08
CA GLN A 101 1.80 19.57 10.12
C GLN A 101 3.28 19.35 10.42
N PRO A 102 4.20 19.96 9.66
CA PRO A 102 5.62 19.64 9.72
C PRO A 102 6.25 19.91 11.09
N GLU A 103 5.77 20.90 11.84
CA GLU A 103 6.27 21.31 13.16
C GLU A 103 6.14 20.19 14.21
N VAL A 104 5.17 19.29 14.03
CA VAL A 104 4.91 18.15 14.94
C VAL A 104 5.22 16.80 14.28
N ALA A 105 5.83 16.80 13.09
CA ALA A 105 6.11 15.59 12.31
C ALA A 105 7.59 15.45 11.90
N GLN A 106 8.50 16.20 12.53
CA GLN A 106 9.93 16.20 12.18
C GLN A 106 10.58 14.81 12.25
N GLY A 107 10.18 13.94 13.18
CA GLY A 107 10.69 12.57 13.24
C GLY A 107 10.41 11.77 11.96
N THR A 108 9.15 11.74 11.52
CA THR A 108 8.75 11.07 10.27
C THR A 108 9.33 11.74 9.04
N LEU A 109 9.32 13.08 8.99
CA LEU A 109 9.86 13.83 7.85
C LEU A 109 11.36 13.61 7.68
N GLN A 110 12.12 13.55 8.78
CA GLN A 110 13.54 13.25 8.73
C GLN A 110 13.79 11.81 8.23
N VAL A 111 13.05 10.82 8.72
CA VAL A 111 13.17 9.43 8.23
C VAL A 111 12.83 9.34 6.74
N ILE A 112 11.82 10.05 6.26
CA ILE A 112 11.49 10.13 4.83
C ILE A 112 12.64 10.76 4.04
N TYR A 113 13.20 11.86 4.53
CA TYR A 113 14.35 12.50 3.88
C TYR A 113 15.56 11.57 3.81
N GLU A 114 15.89 10.89 4.90
CA GLU A 114 16.97 9.90 4.95
C GLU A 114 16.72 8.74 3.98
N PHE A 115 15.49 8.24 3.88
CA PHE A 115 15.10 7.25 2.88
C PHE A 115 15.31 7.75 1.45
N GLN A 116 14.87 8.97 1.15
CA GLN A 116 15.07 9.59 -0.17
C GLN A 116 16.55 9.72 -0.52
N SER A 117 17.37 10.18 0.43
CA SER A 117 18.82 10.27 0.26
C SER A 117 19.45 8.90 0.01
N MET A 118 19.08 7.88 0.79
CA MET A 118 19.59 6.51 0.59
C MET A 118 19.24 5.95 -0.79
N VAL A 119 18.00 6.14 -1.25
CA VAL A 119 17.57 5.66 -2.57
C VAL A 119 18.27 6.41 -3.71
N ALA A 120 18.38 7.74 -3.59
CA ALA A 120 19.07 8.58 -4.57
C ALA A 120 20.55 8.17 -4.71
N GLU A 121 21.27 8.01 -3.60
CA GLU A 121 22.66 7.54 -3.57
C GLU A 121 22.80 6.12 -4.12
N LEU A 122 21.92 5.19 -3.71
CA LEU A 122 21.98 3.79 -4.15
C LEU A 122 21.78 3.65 -5.66
N LEU A 123 20.89 4.43 -6.25
CA LEU A 123 20.55 4.36 -7.67
C LEU A 123 21.34 5.36 -8.55
N GLY A 124 22.09 6.28 -7.94
CA GLY A 124 22.83 7.33 -8.63
C GLY A 124 21.94 8.39 -9.29
N PHE A 125 20.75 8.66 -8.73
CA PHE A 125 19.84 9.71 -9.20
C PHE A 125 19.92 10.96 -8.32
N GLU A 126 19.53 12.10 -8.87
CA GLU A 126 19.54 13.38 -8.14
C GLU A 126 18.45 13.47 -7.07
N VAL A 127 17.31 12.81 -7.29
CA VAL A 127 16.13 12.85 -6.40
C VAL A 127 15.41 11.51 -6.36
N ALA A 128 14.78 11.22 -5.22
CA ALA A 128 13.83 10.13 -5.03
C ALA A 128 12.57 10.65 -4.34
N ASN A 129 11.42 10.03 -4.58
CA ASN A 129 10.18 10.36 -3.87
C ASN A 129 10.12 9.62 -2.52
N ALA A 130 9.07 9.87 -1.73
CA ALA A 130 8.88 9.32 -0.39
C ALA A 130 8.40 7.85 -0.35
N SER A 131 8.51 7.10 -1.47
CA SER A 131 8.03 5.73 -1.74
C SER A 131 6.93 5.63 -2.82
N MET A 132 6.69 4.40 -3.25
CA MET A 132 5.59 3.95 -4.12
C MET A 132 4.97 2.68 -3.48
N TYR A 133 3.82 2.22 -3.98
CA TYR A 133 3.14 1.05 -3.41
C TYR A 133 3.99 -0.24 -3.52
N ASP A 134 4.54 -0.49 -4.70
CA ASP A 134 5.46 -1.60 -4.97
C ASP A 134 6.36 -1.27 -6.17
N GLY A 135 7.26 -2.19 -6.52
CA GLY A 135 8.14 -1.97 -7.68
C GLY A 135 7.39 -1.99 -9.03
N ALA A 136 6.25 -2.68 -9.14
CA ALA A 136 5.50 -2.81 -10.39
C ALA A 136 4.82 -1.49 -10.76
N THR A 137 4.13 -0.90 -9.78
CA THR A 137 3.51 0.42 -9.87
C THR A 137 4.57 1.52 -9.99
N ALA A 138 5.71 1.40 -9.31
CA ALA A 138 6.83 2.32 -9.48
C ALA A 138 7.40 2.30 -10.91
N MET A 139 7.56 1.12 -11.51
CA MET A 139 7.97 0.99 -12.90
C MET A 139 6.97 1.65 -13.85
N ALA A 140 5.68 1.40 -13.64
CA ALA A 140 4.63 1.95 -14.48
C ALA A 140 4.62 3.48 -14.44
N GLU A 141 4.65 4.07 -13.25
CA GLU A 141 4.67 5.53 -13.06
C GLU A 141 5.96 6.15 -13.62
N GLY A 142 7.12 5.50 -13.44
CA GLY A 142 8.37 5.92 -14.06
C GLY A 142 8.30 5.94 -15.59
N ALA A 143 7.70 4.91 -16.19
CA ALA A 143 7.49 4.85 -17.64
C ALA A 143 6.51 5.93 -18.13
N LEU A 144 5.45 6.22 -17.37
CA LEU A 144 4.50 7.29 -17.67
C LEU A 144 5.13 8.69 -17.57
N ILE A 145 6.02 8.93 -16.61
CA ILE A 145 6.81 10.16 -16.53
C ILE A 145 7.67 10.31 -17.80
N ALA A 146 8.34 9.24 -18.23
CA ALA A 146 9.17 9.25 -19.44
C ALA A 146 8.35 9.52 -20.72
N VAL A 147 7.15 8.93 -20.83
CA VAL A 147 6.21 9.20 -21.92
C VAL A 147 5.73 10.65 -21.88
N SER A 148 5.30 11.16 -20.72
CA SER A 148 4.81 12.52 -20.54
C SER A 148 5.85 13.58 -20.89
N ALA A 149 7.12 13.34 -20.54
CA ALA A 149 8.24 14.19 -20.92
C ALA A 149 8.48 14.21 -22.45
N SER A 150 8.06 13.16 -23.17
CA SER A 150 8.19 13.07 -24.62
C SER A 150 6.93 13.55 -25.33
N ARG A 151 6.96 14.75 -25.91
CA ARG A 151 5.79 15.38 -26.58
C ARG A 151 5.13 14.55 -27.71
N LYS A 152 5.72 13.45 -28.18
CA LYS A 152 5.23 12.66 -29.32
C LYS A 152 5.37 11.14 -29.18
N ARG A 153 6.10 10.62 -28.19
CA ARG A 153 6.33 9.17 -28.09
C ARG A 153 5.27 8.54 -27.18
N GLN A 154 4.60 7.51 -27.70
CA GLN A 154 3.53 6.80 -26.99
C GLN A 154 3.80 5.29 -26.90
N ARG A 155 5.01 4.84 -27.24
CA ARG A 155 5.39 3.43 -27.18
C ARG A 155 6.40 3.21 -26.06
N ILE A 156 6.07 2.31 -25.13
CA ILE A 156 6.94 1.82 -24.07
C ILE A 156 7.45 0.44 -24.50
N ILE A 157 8.77 0.26 -24.50
CA ILE A 157 9.41 -1.01 -24.84
C ILE A 157 9.92 -1.67 -23.55
N MET A 158 9.58 -2.93 -23.33
CA MET A 158 9.95 -3.69 -22.15
C MET A 158 10.84 -4.88 -22.51
N SER A 159 11.87 -5.12 -21.69
CA SER A 159 12.70 -6.32 -21.82
C SER A 159 11.91 -7.58 -21.43
N PRO A 160 12.11 -8.74 -22.10
CA PRO A 160 11.55 -10.03 -21.70
C PRO A 160 12.05 -10.50 -20.32
N THR A 161 13.14 -9.93 -19.81
CA THR A 161 13.68 -10.27 -18.47
C THR A 161 13.04 -9.51 -17.32
N VAL A 162 12.24 -8.47 -17.61
CA VAL A 162 11.42 -7.80 -16.58
C VAL A 162 10.47 -8.81 -15.94
N ASN A 163 10.20 -8.67 -14.64
CA ASN A 163 9.25 -9.54 -13.96
C ASN A 163 7.90 -9.57 -14.72
N PRO A 164 7.35 -10.74 -15.07
CA PRO A 164 6.08 -10.84 -15.79
C PRO A 164 4.92 -10.10 -15.11
N ALA A 165 4.89 -10.06 -13.78
CA ALA A 165 3.87 -9.32 -13.03
C ALA A 165 3.99 -7.80 -13.26
N TYR A 166 5.21 -7.27 -13.35
CA TYR A 166 5.45 -5.85 -13.56
C TYR A 166 5.04 -5.43 -14.97
N ARG A 167 5.33 -6.26 -15.98
CA ARG A 167 4.84 -6.05 -17.35
C ARG A 167 3.32 -6.03 -17.42
N LYS A 168 2.67 -6.98 -16.74
CA LYS A 168 1.20 -7.03 -16.68
C LYS A 168 0.61 -5.78 -16.01
N VAL A 169 1.22 -5.29 -14.92
CA VAL A 169 0.81 -4.04 -14.28
C VAL A 169 0.97 -2.86 -15.25
N MET A 170 2.09 -2.76 -15.95
CA MET A 170 2.32 -1.72 -16.96
C MET A 170 1.26 -1.76 -18.07
N GLU A 171 0.94 -2.95 -18.60
CA GLU A 171 -0.13 -3.15 -19.60
C GLU A 171 -1.48 -2.66 -19.08
N THR A 172 -1.83 -3.00 -17.83
CA THR A 172 -3.07 -2.52 -17.19
C THR A 172 -3.08 -1.01 -17.00
N TYR A 173 -1.95 -0.41 -16.60
CA TYR A 173 -1.84 1.05 -16.37
C TYR A 173 -2.12 1.88 -17.62
N VAL A 174 -1.82 1.35 -18.81
CA VAL A 174 -2.05 2.05 -20.09
C VAL A 174 -3.34 1.64 -20.77
N GLU A 175 -4.09 0.68 -20.22
CA GLU A 175 -5.36 0.24 -20.78
C GLU A 175 -6.34 1.42 -20.87
N GLY A 176 -6.97 1.58 -22.04
CA GLY A 176 -7.86 2.72 -22.32
C GLY A 176 -7.14 4.05 -22.61
N THR A 177 -5.81 4.06 -22.67
CA THR A 177 -5.02 5.23 -23.07
C THR A 177 -4.44 5.08 -24.49
N PRO A 178 -3.94 6.17 -25.12
CA PRO A 178 -3.21 6.07 -26.38
C PRO A 178 -1.81 5.44 -26.28
N ILE A 179 -1.33 5.14 -25.06
CA ILE A 179 0.01 4.60 -24.84
C ILE A 179 -0.01 3.10 -25.14
N THR A 180 0.99 2.64 -25.87
CA THR A 180 1.17 1.24 -26.26
C THR A 180 2.41 0.65 -25.58
N THR A 181 2.34 -0.63 -25.24
CA THR A 181 3.47 -1.39 -24.68
C THR A 181 3.89 -2.50 -25.62
N THR A 182 5.20 -2.71 -25.79
CA THR A 182 5.78 -3.80 -26.58
C THR A 182 6.82 -4.52 -25.73
N THR A 183 6.68 -5.84 -25.56
CA THR A 183 7.73 -6.66 -24.93
C THR A 183 8.59 -7.29 -26.02
N LEU A 184 9.91 -7.14 -25.93
CA LEU A 184 10.83 -7.73 -26.91
C LEU A 184 10.84 -9.26 -26.81
N ALA A 185 11.14 -9.94 -27.92
CA ALA A 185 11.31 -11.40 -27.94
C ALA A 185 12.54 -11.82 -27.12
N ALA A 186 12.48 -13.02 -26.51
CA ALA A 186 13.61 -13.59 -25.80
C ALA A 186 14.82 -13.80 -26.73
N GLY A 187 16.01 -13.34 -26.33
CA GLY A 187 17.23 -13.39 -27.13
C GLY A 187 17.45 -12.20 -28.07
N ALA A 188 16.50 -11.25 -28.15
CA ALA A 188 16.76 -9.96 -28.77
C ALA A 188 17.77 -9.17 -27.93
N ASP A 189 18.73 -8.49 -28.58
CA ASP A 189 19.69 -7.63 -27.90
C ASP A 189 18.95 -6.41 -27.32
N PRO A 190 18.89 -6.26 -25.98
CA PRO A 190 18.14 -5.17 -25.35
C PRO A 190 18.74 -3.78 -25.65
N PHE A 191 19.95 -3.73 -26.22
CA PHE A 191 20.64 -2.49 -26.63
C PHE A 191 20.65 -2.28 -28.15
N ARG A 192 20.18 -3.24 -28.94
CA ARG A 192 19.86 -3.08 -30.36
C ARG A 192 18.37 -3.21 -30.58
N LEU A 193 17.67 -2.14 -30.22
CA LEU A 193 16.30 -1.93 -30.66
C LEU A 193 16.34 -1.57 -32.14
N ASP A 194 15.95 -2.50 -33.01
CA ASP A 194 15.71 -2.14 -34.41
C ASP A 194 14.48 -1.22 -34.42
N PRO A 195 14.58 0.05 -34.87
CA PRO A 195 13.49 1.02 -34.76
C PRO A 195 12.19 0.61 -35.45
N GLU A 196 12.27 -0.39 -36.34
CA GLU A 196 11.14 -0.94 -37.10
C GLU A 196 10.57 -2.25 -36.53
N SER A 197 11.13 -2.79 -35.44
CA SER A 197 10.62 -3.98 -34.74
C SER A 197 9.49 -3.71 -33.74
#